data_AF-A0A6B3FUF5-F1
#
_entry.id   AF-A0A6B3FUF5-F1
#
_cell.length_a   1.000
_cell.length_b   1.000
_cell.length_c   1.000
_cell.angle_alpha   90.00
_cell.angle_beta   90.00
_cell.angle_gamma   90.00
#
_symmetry.space_group_name_H-M   'P 1'
#
loop_
_entity.id
_entity.type
_entity.pdbx_description
1 polymer ?
#
loop_
_entity_poly.entity_id
_entity_poly.type
_entity_poly.pdbx_seq_one_letter_code
_entity_poly.pdbx_strand_id
1 'polypeptide(L)'
;MLIAADLASMAALSMAGFALGQLISWRLAAPSLAVLVYAILGSTAFYGDGFFSQLSPTVSHYGLWDRPVWWYGPVFFVWMAGIACTILLLAGRRRGLALAPLAAAAGAAVLLVNSGDDVWRLNPETSALVCANGKPKVCVTELHSEQLLGVEAAIEQTYAKLEGIPDLPEQWSENPTYKFGDVIAPEKRVLNLGFGEASVNPTMGREVTEPGRYLQEIAQELAYGNCQGGKWTYPPQSSAVVEWLAGSPDTSVTYYGARPKGIDLTVAWLEGASESERNAWLNQYFDAVEKCDAKQVPPS
;
A
#
# COMPACT_ATOMS: atom_id res chain seq x y z
N MET A 1 -17.74 -9.14 -11.87
CA MET A 1 -18.40 -7.89 -12.35
C MET A 1 -17.38 -6.83 -12.76
N LEU A 2 -16.28 -6.67 -12.01
CA LEU A 2 -15.16 -5.77 -12.36
C LEU A 2 -14.56 -6.05 -13.74
N ILE A 3 -14.26 -7.31 -14.07
CA ILE A 3 -13.74 -7.71 -15.41
C ILE A 3 -14.62 -7.20 -16.57
N ALA A 4 -15.94 -7.20 -16.40
CA ALA A 4 -16.86 -6.70 -17.43
C ALA A 4 -16.82 -5.16 -17.53
N ALA A 5 -16.66 -4.47 -16.40
CA ALA A 5 -16.43 -3.03 -16.37
C ALA A 5 -15.06 -2.66 -16.96
N ASP A 6 -14.03 -3.48 -16.75
CA ASP A 6 -12.69 -3.30 -17.31
C ASP A 6 -12.70 -3.49 -18.82
N LEU A 7 -13.30 -4.58 -19.32
CA LEU A 7 -13.52 -4.83 -20.75
C LEU A 7 -14.31 -3.69 -21.39
N ALA A 8 -15.36 -3.21 -20.72
CA ALA A 8 -16.14 -2.08 -21.20
C ALA A 8 -15.33 -0.79 -21.23
N SER A 9 -14.48 -0.56 -20.23
CA SER A 9 -13.57 0.59 -20.16
C SER A 9 -12.54 0.53 -21.28
N MET A 10 -11.94 -0.63 -21.55
CA MET A 10 -11.01 -0.85 -22.65
C MET A 10 -11.68 -0.63 -24.01
N ALA A 11 -12.89 -1.16 -24.20
CA ALA A 11 -13.67 -0.97 -25.43
C ALA A 11 -14.06 0.50 -25.61
N ALA A 12 -14.53 1.15 -24.55
CA ALA A 12 -14.89 2.56 -24.53
C ALA A 12 -13.71 3.47 -24.89
N LEU A 13 -12.55 3.26 -24.27
CA LEU A 13 -11.33 4.01 -24.53
C LEU A 13 -10.83 3.80 -25.97
N SER A 14 -10.87 2.56 -26.46
CA SER A 14 -10.48 2.22 -27.84
C SER A 14 -11.38 2.91 -28.87
N MET A 15 -12.70 2.87 -28.65
CA MET A 15 -13.68 3.50 -29.53
C MET A 15 -13.59 5.04 -29.48
N ALA A 16 -13.37 5.62 -28.29
CA ALA A 16 -13.16 7.05 -28.13
C ALA A 16 -11.88 7.50 -28.85
N GLY A 17 -10.78 6.76 -28.70
CA GLY A 17 -9.52 7.03 -29.42
C GLY A 17 -9.68 6.97 -30.93
N PHE A 18 -10.39 5.96 -31.45
CA PHE A 18 -10.71 5.84 -32.87
C PHE A 18 -11.54 7.03 -33.39
N ALA A 19 -12.60 7.40 -32.68
CA ALA A 19 -13.48 8.50 -33.06
C ALA A 19 -12.77 9.86 -33.02
N LEU A 20 -11.94 10.11 -32.01
CA LEU A 20 -11.12 11.32 -31.92
C LEU A 20 -10.06 11.38 -33.03
N GLY A 21 -9.46 10.24 -33.39
CA GLY A 21 -8.53 10.14 -34.52
C GLY A 21 -9.16 10.45 -35.89
N GLN A 22 -10.45 10.16 -36.07
CA GLN A 22 -11.21 10.53 -37.27
C GLN A 22 -11.57 12.03 -37.32
N LEU A 23 -11.75 12.66 -36.15
CA LEU A 23 -12.17 14.06 -36.04
C LEU A 23 -11.01 15.06 -36.14
N ILE A 24 -9.80 14.64 -35.78
CA ILE A 24 -8.62 15.52 -35.74
C ILE A 24 -7.67 15.12 -36.88
N SER A 25 -7.57 15.96 -37.91
CA SER A 25 -6.72 15.74 -39.11
C SER A 25 -5.21 15.74 -38.83
N TRP A 26 -4.81 15.98 -37.59
CA TRP A 26 -3.42 16.08 -37.18
C TRP A 26 -2.88 14.69 -36.81
N ARG A 27 -1.86 14.23 -37.53
CA ARG A 27 -1.23 12.91 -37.34
C ARG A 27 -0.67 12.67 -35.93
N LEU A 28 -0.39 13.74 -35.17
CA LEU A 28 0.09 13.65 -33.79
C LEU A 28 -1.02 13.79 -32.75
N ALA A 29 -2.27 14.05 -33.15
CA ALA A 29 -3.37 14.19 -32.20
C ALA A 29 -3.59 12.91 -31.39
N ALA A 30 -3.57 11.74 -32.05
CA ALA A 30 -3.72 10.46 -31.37
C ALA A 30 -2.62 10.19 -30.33
N PRO A 31 -1.31 10.26 -30.65
CA PRO A 31 -0.26 10.05 -29.64
C PRO A 31 -0.24 11.14 -28.56
N SER A 32 -0.49 12.41 -28.89
CA SER A 32 -0.56 13.48 -27.89
C SER A 32 -1.74 13.29 -26.92
N LEU A 33 -2.89 12.83 -27.41
CA LEU A 33 -4.07 12.58 -26.59
C LEU A 33 -3.89 11.31 -25.73
N ALA A 34 -3.19 10.29 -26.24
CA ALA A 34 -2.79 9.14 -25.44
C ALA A 34 -1.83 9.54 -24.30
N VAL A 35 -0.83 10.37 -24.58
CA VAL A 35 0.09 10.91 -23.55
C VAL A 35 -0.67 11.75 -22.53
N LEU A 36 -1.62 12.59 -22.97
CA LEU A 36 -2.44 13.41 -22.08
C LEU A 36 -3.34 12.55 -21.17
N VAL A 37 -4.03 11.55 -21.73
CA VAL A 37 -4.85 10.61 -20.95
C VAL A 37 -3.99 9.82 -19.97
N TYR A 38 -2.82 9.33 -20.41
CA TYR A 38 -1.87 8.65 -19.54
C TYR A 38 -1.38 9.55 -18.41
N ALA A 39 -1.03 10.81 -18.71
CA ALA A 39 -0.60 11.78 -17.71
C ALA A 39 -1.72 12.10 -16.70
N ILE A 40 -2.97 12.24 -17.17
CA ILE A 40 -4.13 12.47 -16.31
C ILE A 40 -4.37 11.25 -15.41
N LEU A 41 -4.50 10.05 -15.99
CA LEU A 41 -4.74 8.81 -15.24
C LEU A 41 -3.60 8.51 -14.26
N GLY A 42 -2.36 8.70 -14.68
CA GLY A 42 -1.17 8.57 -13.83
C GLY A 42 -1.19 9.59 -12.69
N SER A 43 -1.47 10.87 -12.97
CA SER A 43 -1.56 11.88 -11.92
C SER A 43 -2.66 11.58 -10.90
N THR A 44 -3.82 11.08 -11.35
CA THR A 44 -4.91 10.69 -10.43
C THR A 44 -4.59 9.43 -9.62
N ALA A 45 -3.74 8.54 -10.15
CA ALA A 45 -3.30 7.36 -9.41
C ALA A 45 -2.23 7.69 -8.36
N PHE A 46 -1.38 8.70 -8.60
CA PHE A 46 -0.29 9.07 -7.68
C PHE A 46 -0.66 10.16 -6.66
N TYR A 47 -1.61 11.05 -6.96
CA TYR A 47 -1.96 12.21 -6.13
C TYR A 47 -3.46 12.20 -5.71
N GLY A 48 -4.07 11.01 -5.71
CA GLY A 48 -5.52 10.78 -5.80
C GLY A 48 -6.38 11.07 -4.58
N ASP A 49 -6.12 12.12 -3.79
CA ASP A 49 -7.02 12.53 -2.68
C ASP A 49 -8.14 13.49 -3.14
N GLY A 50 -8.19 13.83 -4.43
CA GLY A 50 -9.09 14.84 -4.99
C GLY A 50 -10.44 14.30 -5.47
N PHE A 51 -11.45 15.18 -5.52
CA PHE A 51 -12.83 14.93 -6.00
C PHE A 51 -12.97 14.08 -7.29
N PHE A 52 -11.97 14.12 -8.18
CA PHE A 52 -12.00 13.40 -9.46
C PHE A 52 -11.40 11.99 -9.40
N SER A 53 -10.79 11.58 -8.28
CA SER A 53 -10.19 10.25 -8.12
C SER A 53 -11.26 9.15 -8.31
N GLN A 54 -12.45 9.36 -7.76
CA GLN A 54 -13.60 8.44 -7.86
C GLN A 54 -14.13 8.20 -9.28
N LEU A 55 -13.74 9.02 -10.26
CA LEU A 55 -14.10 8.85 -11.67
C LEU A 55 -13.03 8.15 -12.50
N SER A 56 -11.86 7.91 -11.90
CA SER A 56 -10.73 7.33 -12.57
C SER A 56 -10.78 5.80 -12.49
N PRO A 57 -10.62 5.09 -13.60
CA PRO A 57 -10.49 3.62 -13.59
C PRO A 57 -9.17 3.15 -12.97
N THR A 58 -8.23 4.07 -12.71
CA THR A 58 -6.89 3.74 -12.19
C THR A 58 -6.73 3.99 -10.70
N VAL A 59 -7.77 4.47 -10.01
CA VAL A 59 -7.72 4.51 -8.54
C VAL A 59 -7.83 3.08 -8.03
N SER A 60 -6.66 2.52 -7.73
CA SER A 60 -6.55 1.34 -6.90
C SER A 60 -7.07 1.72 -5.52
N HIS A 61 -8.13 1.08 -5.08
CA HIS A 61 -8.30 0.86 -3.64
C HIS A 61 -7.39 -0.30 -3.29
N TYR A 62 -6.40 0.00 -2.45
CA TYR A 62 -5.18 -0.80 -2.29
C TYR A 62 -5.38 -2.08 -1.48
N GLY A 63 -6.53 -2.26 -0.83
CA GLY A 63 -6.82 -3.44 -0.03
C GLY A 63 -7.35 -4.59 -0.88
N LEU A 64 -6.59 -5.68 -1.02
CA LEU A 64 -7.08 -6.95 -1.57
C LEU A 64 -8.27 -7.55 -0.78
N TRP A 65 -8.55 -7.00 0.40
CA TRP A 65 -9.69 -7.31 1.27
C TRP A 65 -10.93 -6.45 1.03
N ASP A 66 -10.89 -5.49 0.11
CA ASP A 66 -12.04 -4.64 -0.19
C ASP A 66 -12.88 -5.22 -1.33
N ARG A 67 -14.21 -5.07 -1.20
CA ARG A 67 -15.16 -5.33 -2.27
C ARG A 67 -16.01 -4.08 -2.51
N PRO A 68 -16.27 -3.74 -3.78
CA PRO A 68 -17.17 -2.66 -4.06
C PRO A 68 -18.60 -3.10 -3.76
N VAL A 69 -19.46 -2.14 -3.43
CA VAL A 69 -20.91 -2.34 -3.35
C VAL A 69 -21.45 -2.80 -4.70
N TRP A 70 -22.50 -3.62 -4.67
CA TRP A 70 -23.03 -4.33 -5.84
C TRP A 70 -23.37 -3.43 -7.04
N TRP A 71 -23.71 -2.15 -6.81
CA TRP A 71 -24.08 -1.20 -7.86
C TRP A 71 -22.88 -0.48 -8.50
N TYR A 72 -21.70 -0.51 -7.88
CA TYR A 72 -20.52 0.22 -8.35
C TYR A 72 -20.14 -0.18 -9.78
N GLY A 73 -19.99 -1.49 -10.04
CA GLY A 73 -19.66 -2.01 -11.37
C GLY A 73 -20.64 -1.55 -12.47
N PRO A 74 -21.96 -1.73 -12.31
CA PRO A 74 -22.97 -1.19 -13.23
C PRO A 74 -22.88 0.32 -13.45
N VAL A 75 -22.73 1.12 -12.39
CA VAL A 75 -22.68 2.58 -12.49
C VAL A 75 -21.41 3.03 -13.20
N PHE A 76 -20.27 2.42 -12.87
CA PHE A 76 -18.99 2.69 -13.52
C PHE A 76 -19.00 2.30 -15.00
N PHE A 77 -19.68 1.19 -15.34
CA PHE A 77 -19.94 0.82 -16.73
C PHE A 77 -20.75 1.90 -17.46
N VAL A 78 -21.82 2.42 -16.85
CA VAL A 78 -22.64 3.50 -17.46
C VAL A 78 -21.83 4.78 -17.65
N TRP A 79 -20.97 5.13 -16.69
CA TRP A 79 -20.04 6.25 -16.79
C TRP A 79 -19.14 6.12 -18.03
N MET A 80 -18.39 5.02 -18.14
CA MET A 80 -17.41 4.82 -19.21
C MET A 80 -18.07 4.60 -20.57
N ALA A 81 -19.10 3.74 -20.64
CA ALA A 81 -19.82 3.46 -21.87
C ALA A 81 -20.60 4.69 -22.36
N GLY A 82 -21.18 5.49 -21.45
CA GLY A 82 -21.91 6.70 -21.79
C GLY A 82 -21.01 7.76 -22.44
N ILE A 83 -19.79 7.95 -21.93
CA ILE A 83 -18.78 8.83 -22.57
C ILE A 83 -18.45 8.33 -23.98
N ALA A 84 -18.12 7.04 -24.14
CA ALA A 84 -17.76 6.49 -25.44
C ALA A 84 -18.89 6.58 -26.47
N CYS A 85 -20.12 6.22 -26.08
CA CYS A 85 -21.30 6.33 -26.93
C CYS A 85 -21.56 7.79 -27.35
N THR A 86 -21.39 8.74 -26.44
CA THR A 86 -21.52 10.18 -26.74
C THR A 86 -20.51 10.61 -27.80
N ILE A 87 -19.24 10.26 -27.63
CA ILE A 87 -18.17 10.59 -28.58
C ILE A 87 -18.46 9.98 -29.96
N LEU A 88 -18.86 8.71 -30.02
CA LEU A 88 -19.20 8.02 -31.27
C LEU A 88 -20.38 8.69 -31.99
N LEU A 89 -21.44 9.05 -31.26
CA LEU A 89 -22.62 9.71 -31.84
C LEU A 89 -22.30 11.12 -32.33
N LEU A 90 -21.45 11.87 -31.62
CA LEU A 90 -20.98 13.18 -32.05
C LEU A 90 -20.10 13.07 -33.30
N ALA A 91 -19.21 12.08 -33.37
CA ALA A 91 -18.38 11.80 -34.54
C ALA A 91 -19.22 11.41 -35.76
N GLY A 92 -20.28 10.61 -35.55
CA GLY A 92 -21.28 10.25 -36.55
C GLY A 92 -22.29 11.37 -36.89
N ARG A 93 -22.10 12.60 -36.38
CA ARG A 93 -22.98 13.75 -36.55
C ARG A 93 -24.43 13.56 -36.07
N ARG A 94 -24.71 12.57 -35.21
CA ARG A 94 -26.02 12.28 -34.62
C ARG A 94 -26.22 13.02 -33.29
N ARG A 95 -26.05 14.35 -33.31
CA ARG A 95 -25.99 15.19 -32.10
C ARG A 95 -27.21 15.09 -31.18
N GLY A 96 -28.42 14.96 -31.75
CA GLY A 96 -29.64 14.82 -30.97
C GLY A 96 -29.72 13.53 -30.14
N LEU A 97 -29.08 12.45 -30.62
CA LEU A 97 -29.02 11.17 -29.90
C LEU A 97 -27.91 11.14 -28.84
N ALA A 98 -26.95 12.06 -28.89
CA ALA A 98 -25.82 12.09 -27.98
C ALA A 98 -26.18 12.61 -26.57
N LEU A 99 -27.32 13.31 -26.43
CA LEU A 99 -27.77 13.85 -25.14
C LEU A 99 -28.13 12.76 -24.13
N ALA A 100 -28.76 11.68 -24.58
CA ALA A 100 -29.17 10.58 -23.70
C ALA A 100 -27.98 9.87 -23.03
N PRO A 101 -26.95 9.37 -23.76
CA PRO A 101 -25.79 8.74 -23.13
C PRO A 101 -24.95 9.73 -22.31
N LEU A 102 -24.89 11.01 -22.70
CA LEU A 102 -24.20 12.04 -21.93
C LEU A 102 -24.89 12.31 -20.59
N ALA A 103 -26.23 12.41 -20.58
CA ALA A 103 -27.00 12.59 -19.35
C ALA A 103 -26.86 11.37 -18.42
N ALA A 104 -26.84 10.16 -18.97
CA ALA A 104 -26.60 8.94 -18.21
C ALA A 104 -25.19 8.92 -17.58
N ALA A 105 -24.16 9.28 -18.35
CA ALA A 105 -22.79 9.39 -17.84
C ALA A 105 -22.69 10.46 -16.74
N ALA A 106 -23.28 11.64 -16.93
CA ALA A 106 -23.27 12.69 -15.93
C ALA A 106 -23.96 12.25 -14.62
N GLY A 107 -25.10 11.57 -14.71
CA GLY A 107 -25.79 11.01 -13.54
C GLY A 107 -24.95 9.96 -12.80
N ALA A 108 -24.28 9.06 -13.54
CA ALA A 108 -23.37 8.09 -12.96
C ALA A 108 -22.17 8.76 -12.27
N ALA A 109 -21.57 9.78 -12.89
CA ALA A 109 -20.46 10.53 -12.28
C ALA A 109 -20.86 11.23 -10.99
N VAL A 110 -22.03 11.88 -10.95
CA VAL A 110 -22.54 12.52 -9.73
C VAL A 110 -22.70 11.49 -8.62
N LEU A 111 -23.22 10.31 -8.93
CA LEU A 111 -23.39 9.23 -7.95
C LEU A 111 -22.03 8.72 -7.44
N LEU A 112 -21.08 8.44 -8.33
CA LEU A 112 -19.74 7.95 -7.96
C LEU A 112 -19.00 8.95 -7.07
N VAL A 113 -18.99 10.22 -7.46
CA VAL A 113 -18.26 11.24 -6.71
C VAL A 113 -18.90 11.53 -5.35
N ASN A 114 -20.23 11.58 -5.28
CA ASN A 114 -20.92 11.82 -4.00
C ASN A 114 -20.84 10.62 -3.05
N SER A 115 -20.62 9.41 -3.57
CA SER A 115 -20.50 8.22 -2.73
C SER A 115 -19.09 8.06 -2.15
N GLY A 116 -18.07 8.64 -2.78
CA GLY A 116 -16.70 8.62 -2.27
C GLY A 116 -16.24 7.21 -1.88
N ASP A 117 -15.54 7.09 -0.75
CA ASP A 117 -15.04 5.81 -0.25
C ASP A 117 -16.13 4.88 0.31
N ASP A 118 -17.37 5.34 0.50
CA ASP A 118 -18.47 4.51 1.04
C ASP A 118 -18.91 3.38 0.08
N VAL A 119 -18.43 3.43 -1.17
CA VAL A 119 -18.62 2.39 -2.18
C VAL A 119 -17.78 1.15 -1.91
N TRP A 120 -16.74 1.24 -1.07
CA TRP A 120 -15.89 0.12 -0.71
C TRP A 120 -16.28 -0.41 0.67
N ARG A 121 -16.31 -1.73 0.78
CA ARG A 121 -16.62 -2.43 2.01
C ARG A 121 -15.59 -3.53 2.21
N LEU A 122 -15.18 -3.74 3.46
CA LEU A 122 -14.45 -4.93 3.82
C LEU A 122 -15.22 -6.16 3.35
N ASN A 123 -14.51 -7.03 2.64
CA ASN A 123 -14.99 -8.34 2.30
C ASN A 123 -14.72 -9.29 3.49
N PRO A 124 -15.76 -9.71 4.24
CA PRO A 124 -15.57 -10.51 5.44
C PRO A 124 -14.89 -11.86 5.17
N GLU A 125 -15.01 -12.38 3.95
CA GLU A 125 -14.37 -13.65 3.55
C GLU A 125 -12.86 -13.53 3.39
N THR A 126 -12.33 -12.34 3.12
CA THR A 126 -10.89 -12.12 2.94
C THR A 126 -10.29 -11.29 4.07
N SER A 127 -11.09 -10.54 4.81
CA SER A 127 -10.63 -9.61 5.85
C SER A 127 -10.72 -10.17 7.27
N ALA A 128 -11.36 -11.31 7.49
CA ALA A 128 -11.40 -11.95 8.80
C ALA A 128 -9.99 -12.29 9.27
N LEU A 129 -9.69 -12.10 10.56
CA LEU A 129 -8.36 -12.38 11.09
C LEU A 129 -8.22 -13.85 11.49
N VAL A 130 -7.14 -14.47 11.04
CA VAL A 130 -6.67 -15.80 11.43
C VAL A 130 -5.38 -15.62 12.23
N CYS A 131 -5.39 -16.08 13.47
CA CYS A 131 -4.25 -15.92 14.37
C CYS A 131 -3.54 -17.23 14.65
N ALA A 132 -2.21 -17.18 14.67
CA ALA A 132 -1.38 -18.21 15.25
C ALA A 132 -1.42 -18.14 16.79
N ASN A 133 -0.99 -19.21 17.44
CA ASN A 133 -0.96 -19.34 18.90
C ASN A 133 0.44 -19.08 19.50
N GLY A 134 1.40 -18.64 18.69
CA GLY A 134 2.75 -18.29 19.12
C GLY A 134 2.81 -17.05 20.02
N LYS A 135 4.04 -16.73 20.45
CA LYS A 135 4.38 -15.54 21.24
C LYS A 135 5.55 -14.82 20.57
N PRO A 136 5.36 -13.62 20.01
CA PRO A 136 4.15 -12.80 20.03
C PRO A 136 2.99 -13.40 19.22
N LYS A 137 1.76 -13.01 19.53
CA LYS A 137 0.58 -13.48 18.79
C LYS A 137 0.55 -12.84 17.40
N VAL A 138 0.53 -13.65 16.35
CA VAL A 138 0.52 -13.17 14.95
C VAL A 138 -0.86 -13.42 14.35
N CYS A 139 -1.49 -12.38 13.81
CA CYS A 139 -2.78 -12.44 13.15
C CYS A 139 -2.69 -11.88 11.73
N VAL A 140 -3.02 -12.70 10.75
CA VAL A 140 -3.11 -12.29 9.33
C VAL A 140 -4.57 -12.29 8.90
N THR A 141 -4.89 -11.67 7.78
CA THR A 141 -6.24 -11.81 7.21
C THR A 141 -6.43 -13.19 6.57
N GLU A 142 -7.67 -13.62 6.36
CA GLU A 142 -8.00 -14.89 5.69
C GLU A 142 -7.31 -14.97 4.31
N LEU A 143 -7.16 -13.83 3.63
CA LEU A 143 -6.43 -13.68 2.38
C LEU A 143 -4.97 -14.16 2.48
N HIS A 144 -4.31 -13.94 3.60
CA HIS A 144 -2.91 -14.32 3.85
C HIS A 144 -2.76 -15.53 4.80
N SER A 145 -3.86 -16.26 5.05
CA SER A 145 -3.87 -17.37 6.01
C SER A 145 -2.89 -18.49 5.65
N GLU A 146 -2.63 -18.71 4.35
CA GLU A 146 -1.67 -19.71 3.91
C GLU A 146 -0.22 -19.34 4.26
N GLN A 147 0.10 -18.05 4.34
CA GLN A 147 1.43 -17.52 4.64
C GLN A 147 1.66 -17.30 6.14
N LEU A 148 0.64 -17.50 6.99
CA LEU A 148 0.71 -17.24 8.44
C LEU A 148 1.93 -17.85 9.10
N LEU A 149 2.29 -19.11 8.78
CA LEU A 149 3.45 -19.78 9.37
C LEU A 149 4.78 -19.15 8.94
N GLY A 150 4.89 -18.72 7.68
CA GLY A 150 6.09 -18.03 7.20
C GLY A 150 6.24 -16.66 7.83
N VAL A 151 5.11 -15.96 8.03
CA VAL A 151 5.06 -14.67 8.72
C VAL A 151 5.44 -14.82 10.19
N GLU A 152 4.88 -15.81 10.88
CA GLU A 152 5.20 -16.13 12.27
C GLU A 152 6.69 -16.45 12.43
N ALA A 153 7.25 -17.31 11.58
CA ALA A 153 8.67 -17.65 11.63
C ALA A 153 9.60 -16.44 11.44
N ALA A 154 9.26 -15.49 10.57
CA ALA A 154 10.05 -14.28 10.36
C ALA A 154 10.03 -13.35 11.58
N ILE A 155 8.87 -13.24 12.25
CA ILE A 155 8.73 -12.48 13.50
C ILE A 155 9.51 -13.17 14.62
N GLU A 156 9.37 -14.49 14.77
CA GLU A 156 10.12 -15.28 15.75
C GLU A 156 11.63 -15.13 15.57
N GLN A 157 12.12 -15.16 14.32
CA GLN A 157 13.54 -14.94 14.02
C GLN A 157 14.02 -13.57 14.49
N THR A 158 13.20 -12.53 14.32
CA THR A 158 13.53 -11.18 14.76
C THR A 158 13.50 -11.07 16.29
N TYR A 159 12.50 -11.68 16.93
CA TYR A 159 12.36 -11.69 18.39
C TYR A 159 13.48 -12.49 19.08
N ALA A 160 13.98 -13.56 18.45
CA ALA A 160 15.12 -14.31 18.97
C ALA A 160 16.39 -13.45 19.10
N LYS A 161 16.58 -12.45 18.23
CA LYS A 161 17.70 -11.49 18.38
C LYS A 161 17.50 -10.49 19.51
N LEU A 162 16.25 -10.26 19.92
CA LEU A 162 15.85 -9.32 20.95
C LEU A 162 15.55 -10.00 22.29
N GLU A 163 16.06 -11.23 22.50
CA GLU A 163 15.89 -11.92 23.76
C GLU A 163 16.47 -11.10 24.92
N GLY A 164 15.66 -10.93 25.98
CA GLY A 164 16.03 -10.12 27.15
C GLY A 164 15.70 -8.61 27.04
N ILE A 165 15.16 -8.15 25.91
CA ILE A 165 14.60 -6.80 25.77
C ILE A 165 13.16 -6.79 26.33
N PRO A 166 12.82 -5.93 27.31
CA PRO A 166 11.45 -5.81 27.82
C PRO A 166 10.56 -5.05 26.85
N ASP A 167 9.25 -5.10 27.08
CA ASP A 167 8.23 -4.27 26.41
C ASP A 167 8.19 -4.40 24.87
N LEU A 168 8.66 -5.53 24.33
CA LEU A 168 8.44 -5.87 22.94
C LEU A 168 6.93 -6.06 22.67
N PRO A 169 6.45 -5.76 21.45
CA PRO A 169 5.05 -5.95 21.10
C PRO A 169 4.60 -7.40 21.35
N GLU A 170 3.46 -7.58 21.98
CA GLU A 170 2.90 -8.90 22.28
C GLU A 170 2.04 -9.44 21.13
N GLN A 171 1.61 -8.55 20.23
CA GLN A 171 0.75 -8.92 19.11
C GLN A 171 1.15 -8.20 17.82
N TRP A 172 1.19 -8.96 16.73
CA TRP A 172 1.28 -8.47 15.36
C TRP A 172 -0.04 -8.79 14.66
N SER A 173 -0.66 -7.81 14.02
CA SER A 173 -1.93 -8.03 13.33
C SER A 173 -1.97 -7.26 12.02
N GLU A 174 -2.37 -7.93 10.95
CA GLU A 174 -2.92 -7.19 9.82
C GLU A 174 -4.09 -6.34 10.30
N ASN A 175 -4.19 -5.14 9.75
CA ASN A 175 -5.32 -4.26 9.98
C ASN A 175 -5.78 -3.67 8.64
N PRO A 176 -6.78 -4.29 8.01
CA PRO A 176 -7.37 -3.84 6.75
C PRO A 176 -7.88 -2.39 6.74
N THR A 177 -8.11 -1.81 7.93
CA THR A 177 -8.63 -0.45 8.09
C THR A 177 -7.57 0.55 8.55
N TYR A 178 -6.33 0.09 8.78
CA TYR A 178 -5.26 0.96 9.25
C TYR A 178 -4.97 2.04 8.22
N LYS A 179 -4.96 3.29 8.70
CA LYS A 179 -4.50 4.44 7.94
C LYS A 179 -3.21 4.95 8.54
N PHE A 180 -2.33 5.45 7.68
CA PHE A 180 -1.10 6.08 8.11
C PHE A 180 -1.39 7.20 9.13
N GLY A 181 -0.75 7.14 10.30
CA GLY A 181 -0.96 8.08 11.40
C GLY A 181 -2.03 7.68 12.42
N ASP A 182 -2.71 6.53 12.23
CA ASP A 182 -3.58 5.98 13.27
C ASP A 182 -2.76 5.60 14.52
N VAL A 183 -3.31 5.88 15.70
CA VAL A 183 -2.67 5.53 16.97
C VAL A 183 -2.82 4.03 17.23
N ILE A 184 -1.70 3.32 17.21
CA ILE A 184 -1.62 1.89 17.56
C ILE A 184 -1.23 1.77 19.04
N ALA A 185 -1.87 0.84 19.75
CA ALA A 185 -1.52 0.55 21.13
C ALA A 185 -0.08 -0.01 21.21
N PRO A 186 0.75 0.38 22.22
CA PRO A 186 2.17 0.02 22.27
C PRO A 186 2.46 -1.49 22.20
N GLU A 187 1.57 -2.31 22.74
CA GLU A 187 1.66 -3.77 22.75
C GLU A 187 1.34 -4.43 21.40
N LYS A 188 0.91 -3.63 20.41
CA LYS A 188 0.52 -4.10 19.08
C LYS A 188 1.39 -3.50 18.00
N ARG A 189 1.61 -4.27 16.94
CA ARG A 189 2.15 -3.80 15.67
C ARG A 189 1.24 -4.19 14.53
N VAL A 190 1.19 -3.33 13.52
CA VAL A 190 0.43 -3.59 12.31
C VAL A 190 1.33 -4.36 11.34
N LEU A 191 0.81 -5.47 10.82
CA LEU A 191 1.44 -6.17 9.71
C LEU A 191 0.97 -5.54 8.42
N ASN A 192 1.92 -5.07 7.62
CA ASN A 192 1.64 -4.49 6.33
C ASN A 192 1.78 -5.54 5.22
N LEU A 193 0.76 -6.38 5.05
CA LEU A 193 0.75 -7.45 4.03
C LEU A 193 -0.13 -7.10 2.81
N GLY A 194 -0.88 -6.01 2.91
CA GLY A 194 -2.02 -5.74 2.05
C GLY A 194 -1.79 -5.00 0.76
N PHE A 195 -0.68 -4.26 0.65
CA PHE A 195 -0.47 -3.34 -0.47
C PHE A 195 0.08 -4.03 -1.72
N GLY A 196 -0.05 -5.36 -1.83
CA GLY A 196 0.61 -6.11 -2.89
C GLY A 196 2.12 -5.91 -2.86
N GLU A 197 2.68 -5.69 -1.67
CA GLU A 197 4.12 -5.63 -1.49
C GLU A 197 4.69 -6.99 -1.91
N ALA A 198 5.59 -6.98 -2.88
CA ALA A 198 6.24 -8.18 -3.43
C ALA A 198 6.90 -9.16 -2.40
N SER A 199 6.94 -8.82 -1.10
CA SER A 199 7.36 -9.66 0.02
C SER A 199 6.39 -10.79 0.29
N VAL A 200 5.08 -10.53 0.19
CA VAL A 200 4.03 -11.49 0.50
C VAL A 200 2.95 -11.35 -0.56
N ASN A 201 2.90 -12.36 -1.43
CA ASN A 201 1.86 -12.44 -2.45
C ASN A 201 0.85 -13.53 -2.06
N PRO A 202 -0.43 -13.17 -1.79
CA PRO A 202 -1.44 -14.15 -1.39
C PRO A 202 -1.69 -15.24 -2.45
N THR A 203 -1.30 -15.02 -3.71
CA THR A 203 -1.48 -16.02 -4.78
C THR A 203 -0.33 -17.02 -4.88
N MET A 204 0.77 -16.82 -4.13
CA MET A 204 1.98 -17.66 -4.23
C MET A 204 1.99 -18.83 -3.22
N GLY A 205 0.87 -19.11 -2.57
CA GLY A 205 0.73 -20.20 -1.62
C GLY A 205 1.45 -19.92 -0.30
N ARG A 206 1.95 -20.95 0.37
CA ARG A 206 2.32 -20.88 1.80
C ARG A 206 3.59 -20.10 2.15
N GLU A 207 4.43 -19.79 1.17
CA GLU A 207 5.74 -19.17 1.42
C GLU A 207 5.67 -17.64 1.30
N VAL A 208 6.45 -16.96 2.15
CA VAL A 208 6.76 -15.54 1.98
C VAL A 208 7.57 -15.40 0.69
N THR A 209 7.12 -14.56 -0.23
CA THR A 209 7.66 -14.43 -1.59
C THR A 209 9.08 -13.87 -1.62
N GLU A 210 9.40 -12.89 -0.76
CA GLU A 210 10.75 -12.36 -0.58
C GLU A 210 11.13 -12.32 0.91
N PRO A 211 11.57 -13.45 1.51
CA PRO A 211 11.79 -13.56 2.95
C PRO A 211 12.78 -12.53 3.51
N GLY A 212 13.86 -12.25 2.78
CA GLY A 212 14.86 -11.26 3.21
C GLY A 212 14.32 -9.84 3.23
N ARG A 213 13.46 -9.49 2.28
CA ARG A 213 12.81 -8.17 2.26
C ARG A 213 11.75 -8.06 3.34
N TYR A 214 10.99 -9.13 3.57
CA TYR A 214 9.99 -9.18 4.63
C TYR A 214 10.60 -9.03 6.03
N LEU A 215 11.77 -9.65 6.27
CA LEU A 215 12.53 -9.43 7.51
C LEU A 215 12.97 -7.97 7.69
N GLN A 216 13.32 -7.27 6.61
CA GLN A 216 13.60 -5.83 6.69
C GLN A 216 12.35 -5.04 7.06
N GLU A 217 11.19 -5.34 6.46
CA GLU A 217 9.92 -4.68 6.78
C GLU A 217 9.55 -4.85 8.27
N ILE A 218 9.65 -6.08 8.81
CA ILE A 218 9.44 -6.35 10.25
C ILE A 218 10.43 -5.54 11.11
N ALA A 219 11.71 -5.54 10.74
CA ALA A 219 12.74 -4.82 11.47
C ALA A 219 12.51 -3.31 11.46
N GLN A 220 12.04 -2.73 10.35
CA GLN A 220 11.70 -1.31 10.24
C GLN A 220 10.51 -0.94 11.12
N GLU A 221 9.45 -1.75 11.10
CA GLU A 221 8.27 -1.55 11.95
C GLU A 221 8.64 -1.57 13.44
N LEU A 222 9.53 -2.47 13.86
CA LEU A 222 10.06 -2.47 15.23
C LEU A 222 10.95 -1.27 15.52
N ALA A 223 11.88 -0.96 14.62
CA ALA A 223 12.93 0.03 14.87
C ALA A 223 12.41 1.47 14.87
N TYR A 224 11.35 1.78 14.11
CA TYR A 224 10.81 3.14 14.01
C TYR A 224 9.38 3.26 13.46
N GLY A 225 8.60 2.19 13.39
CA GLY A 225 7.22 2.21 12.84
C GLY A 225 6.29 3.23 13.52
N ASN A 226 6.40 3.37 14.84
CA ASN A 226 5.56 4.29 15.63
C ASN A 226 5.88 5.79 15.41
N CYS A 227 7.00 6.12 14.76
CA CYS A 227 7.45 7.51 14.58
C CYS A 227 7.19 8.08 13.19
N GLN A 228 6.42 7.36 12.37
CA GLN A 228 6.03 7.80 11.05
C GLN A 228 4.86 8.80 11.16
N GLY A 229 5.12 10.10 10.99
CA GLY A 229 4.08 11.14 11.11
C GLY A 229 4.54 12.58 11.39
N GLY A 230 5.82 12.82 11.67
CA GLY A 230 6.41 14.16 11.78
C GLY A 230 7.33 14.34 13.00
N LYS A 231 8.27 15.32 12.91
CA LYS A 231 9.38 15.66 13.83
C LYS A 231 10.42 14.57 14.14
N TRP A 232 10.20 13.31 13.79
CA TRP A 232 11.24 12.28 13.84
C TRP A 232 12.27 12.52 12.74
N THR A 233 13.52 12.78 13.13
CA THR A 233 14.67 12.77 12.23
C THR A 233 15.34 11.42 12.38
N TYR A 234 15.31 10.59 11.34
CA TYR A 234 15.88 9.23 11.36
C TYR A 234 17.38 9.28 11.70
N PRO A 235 17.78 8.83 12.91
CA PRO A 235 19.18 8.74 13.26
C PRO A 235 19.82 7.57 12.52
N PRO A 236 21.11 7.65 12.12
CA PRO A 236 21.81 6.53 11.44
C PRO A 236 21.71 5.20 12.18
N GLN A 237 21.62 5.23 13.51
CA GLN A 237 21.45 4.09 14.39
C GLN A 237 20.17 3.31 14.09
N SER A 238 19.09 3.97 13.66
CA SER A 238 17.85 3.28 13.32
C SER A 238 18.01 2.35 12.12
N SER A 239 18.71 2.81 11.08
CA SER A 239 19.06 1.95 9.94
C SER A 239 20.00 0.82 10.35
N ALA A 240 20.97 1.08 11.25
CA ALA A 240 21.84 0.04 11.76
C ALA A 240 21.09 -1.05 12.56
N VAL A 241 20.11 -0.67 13.38
CA VAL A 241 19.24 -1.63 14.07
C VAL A 241 18.44 -2.46 13.08
N VAL A 242 17.89 -1.85 12.02
CA VAL A 242 17.19 -2.57 10.95
C VAL A 242 18.12 -3.60 10.29
N GLU A 243 19.33 -3.18 9.90
CA GLU A 243 20.30 -4.08 9.25
C GLU A 243 20.70 -5.25 10.14
N TRP A 244 20.97 -4.96 11.41
CA TRP A 244 21.35 -5.97 12.38
C TRP A 244 20.20 -6.96 12.64
N LEU A 245 18.96 -6.48 12.80
CA LEU A 245 17.77 -7.32 12.97
C LEU A 245 17.50 -8.18 11.73
N ALA A 246 17.46 -7.58 10.55
CA ALA A 246 17.18 -8.28 9.30
C ALA A 246 18.34 -9.17 8.81
N GLY A 247 19.57 -8.92 9.28
CA GLY A 247 20.78 -9.62 8.81
C GLY A 247 21.15 -9.31 7.36
N SER A 248 20.68 -8.18 6.83
CA SER A 248 20.98 -7.72 5.46
C SER A 248 20.98 -6.19 5.41
N PRO A 249 21.72 -5.57 4.46
CA PRO A 249 21.75 -4.13 4.29
C PRO A 249 20.35 -3.54 4.07
N ASP A 250 20.04 -2.41 4.70
CA ASP A 250 18.71 -1.79 4.64
C ASP A 250 18.52 -1.17 3.26
N THR A 251 17.69 -1.81 2.46
CA THR A 251 17.46 -1.43 1.06
C THR A 251 16.53 -0.21 0.93
N SER A 252 15.77 0.12 1.98
CA SER A 252 14.90 1.30 2.00
C SER A 252 15.72 2.60 1.96
N VAL A 253 16.88 2.59 2.62
CA VAL A 253 17.82 3.71 2.69
C VAL A 253 18.40 4.01 1.31
N THR A 254 18.64 2.98 0.49
CA THR A 254 19.10 3.15 -0.90
C THR A 254 18.01 3.62 -1.85
N TYR A 255 16.73 3.37 -1.56
CA TYR A 255 15.62 3.81 -2.40
C TYR A 255 15.39 5.33 -2.30
N TYR A 256 15.66 5.93 -1.13
CA TYR A 256 15.45 7.35 -0.86
C TYR A 256 16.74 8.20 -0.75
N GLY A 257 17.93 7.60 -0.81
CA GLY A 257 19.18 8.37 -0.76
C GLY A 257 20.47 7.55 -0.63
N ALA A 258 21.53 8.24 -0.23
CA ALA A 258 22.82 7.60 0.08
C ALA A 258 22.78 6.99 1.49
N ARG A 259 23.38 5.81 1.65
CA ARG A 259 23.59 5.14 2.94
C ARG A 259 24.21 6.11 3.96
N PRO A 260 23.55 6.40 5.11
CA PRO A 260 24.09 7.25 6.15
C PRO A 260 25.46 6.78 6.61
N LYS A 261 26.37 7.74 6.82
CA LYS A 261 27.68 7.45 7.39
C LYS A 261 27.51 6.95 8.84
N GLY A 262 28.26 5.92 9.21
CA GLY A 262 28.29 5.39 10.58
C GLY A 262 27.47 4.13 10.82
N ILE A 263 26.61 3.72 9.87
CA ILE A 263 25.81 2.47 10.00
C ILE A 263 26.73 1.27 10.26
N ASP A 264 27.80 1.11 9.48
CA ASP A 264 28.70 -0.04 9.57
C ASP A 264 29.37 -0.16 10.95
N LEU A 265 29.65 0.96 11.62
CA LEU A 265 30.23 0.97 12.96
C LEU A 265 29.21 0.47 13.99
N THR A 266 27.98 0.97 13.92
CA THR A 266 26.91 0.54 14.83
C THR A 266 26.53 -0.92 14.62
N VAL A 267 26.44 -1.39 13.36
CA VAL A 267 26.18 -2.81 13.05
C VAL A 267 27.31 -3.69 13.61
N ALA A 268 28.58 -3.34 13.33
CA ALA A 268 29.72 -4.09 13.85
C ALA A 268 29.76 -4.10 15.39
N TRP A 269 29.37 -3.00 16.03
CA TRP A 269 29.23 -2.94 17.49
C TRP A 269 28.11 -3.85 18.00
N LEU A 270 26.91 -3.82 17.39
CA LEU A 270 25.80 -4.68 17.77
C LEU A 270 26.13 -6.18 17.61
N GLU A 271 26.91 -6.53 16.58
CA GLU A 271 27.37 -7.91 16.35
C GLU A 271 28.43 -8.34 17.38
N GLY A 272 29.35 -7.45 17.74
CA GLY A 272 30.51 -7.75 18.60
C GLY A 272 30.28 -7.54 20.10
N ALA A 273 29.30 -6.73 20.50
CA ALA A 273 29.02 -6.42 21.91
C ALA A 273 28.52 -7.65 22.67
N SER A 274 28.83 -7.72 23.98
CA SER A 274 28.24 -8.75 24.83
C SER A 274 26.72 -8.58 24.91
N GLU A 275 26.00 -9.66 25.21
CA GLU A 275 24.53 -9.64 25.32
C GLU A 275 24.02 -8.58 26.30
N SER A 276 24.69 -8.45 27.46
CA SER A 276 24.35 -7.44 28.47
C SER A 276 24.52 -6.01 27.97
N GLU A 277 25.65 -5.71 27.32
CA GLU A 277 25.92 -4.37 26.77
C GLU A 277 24.94 -4.02 25.64
N ARG A 278 24.70 -4.99 24.76
CA ARG A 278 23.74 -4.86 23.65
C ARG A 278 22.33 -4.61 24.15
N ASN A 279 21.88 -5.39 25.13
CA ASN A 279 20.54 -5.26 25.67
C ASN A 279 20.36 -3.94 26.42
N ALA A 280 21.35 -3.48 27.18
CA ALA A 280 21.31 -2.18 27.83
C ALA A 280 21.19 -1.02 26.81
N TRP A 281 21.89 -1.10 25.68
CA TRP A 281 21.82 -0.11 24.61
C TRP A 281 20.49 -0.18 23.86
N LEU A 282 20.03 -1.38 23.51
CA LEU A 282 18.75 -1.61 22.82
C LEU A 282 17.57 -1.14 23.68
N ASN A 283 17.60 -1.33 25.00
CA ASN A 283 16.59 -0.82 25.90
C ASN A 283 16.50 0.72 25.84
N GLN A 284 17.64 1.41 25.84
CA GLN A 284 17.67 2.88 25.68
C GLN A 284 17.19 3.30 24.29
N TYR A 285 17.58 2.55 23.26
CA TYR A 285 17.16 2.80 21.87
C TYR A 285 15.64 2.69 21.73
N PHE A 286 15.02 1.59 22.20
CA PHE A 286 13.58 1.38 22.07
C PHE A 286 12.76 2.35 22.92
N ASP A 287 13.24 2.77 24.10
CA ASP A 287 12.60 3.84 24.90
C ASP A 287 12.61 5.20 24.16
N ALA A 288 13.70 5.52 23.44
CA ALA A 288 13.77 6.72 22.61
C ALA A 288 12.83 6.65 21.38
N VAL A 289 12.73 5.46 20.77
CA VAL A 289 11.81 5.21 19.65
C VAL A 289 10.35 5.26 20.09
N GLU A 290 9.99 4.71 21.24
CA GLU A 290 8.62 4.79 21.76
C GLU A 290 8.18 6.25 21.97
N LYS A 291 9.09 7.10 22.43
CA LYS A 291 8.85 8.55 22.63
C LYS A 291 9.02 9.38 21.36
N CYS A 292 9.48 8.77 20.27
CA CYS A 292 9.89 9.45 19.05
C CYS A 292 10.83 10.65 19.30
N ASP A 293 11.78 10.49 20.22
CA ASP A 293 12.81 11.50 20.52
C ASP A 293 14.19 11.06 20.01
N ALA A 294 14.50 11.45 18.77
CA ALA A 294 15.77 11.13 18.13
C ALA A 294 17.03 11.64 18.89
N LYS A 295 16.88 12.61 19.81
CA LYS A 295 18.00 13.10 20.63
C LYS A 295 18.36 12.16 21.77
N GLN A 296 17.45 11.28 22.16
CA GLN A 296 17.67 10.28 23.22
C GLN A 296 18.22 8.96 22.68
N VAL A 297 18.33 8.81 21.35
CA VAL A 297 18.94 7.63 20.75
C VAL A 297 20.42 7.55 21.16
N PRO A 298 20.85 6.44 21.77
CA PRO A 298 22.21 6.32 22.28
C PRO A 298 23.25 6.34 21.14
N PRO A 299 24.46 6.88 21.40
CA PRO A 299 25.57 6.72 20.48
C PRO A 299 26.01 5.25 20.45
N SER A 300 26.55 4.80 19.31
CA SER A 300 27.23 3.50 19.17
C SER A 300 28.72 3.63 19.46
#